data_AF-A0ABC9ACR3-F1
#
_entry.id   AF-A0ABC9ACR3-F1
#
_cell.length_a   1.000
_cell.length_b   1.000
_cell.length_c   1.000
_cell.angle_alpha   90.00
_cell.angle_beta   90.00
_cell.angle_gamma   90.00
#
_symmetry.space_group_name_H-M   'P 1'
#
loop_
_entity.id
_entity.type
_entity.pdbx_description
1 polymer ?
#
loop_
_entity_poly.entity_id
_entity_poly.type
_entity_poly.pdbx_seq_one_letter_code
_entity_poly.pdbx_strand_id
1 'polypeptide(L)'
;MAAAHQVSAVIFDLDGTLLDTERATRDVLDEFLAAYGKVPDPEKEEKRLGQMYLESTTGIIRDYGLPLTVDEYSKAMHPLYLRRWQTAKPLPGVRRLVKHLHKNGVPLAVASNSVRRNIDHKVPKFEDWGECFSVILGGDQVPNGKPSPDIFLEAAKRLGVNASSCLVIEDSVVGVKGAKASGANAVAVPSLQSQRKHYYIADIILYSLLDFDPELWGLPPFEDRIQGVLPIDPLLSTAQIGDRILNNLHRVVSDERTYEFIPDQISGIYLGWAKSKVHGFSKVVIGTGWDFSLQSVERVMVVEFLDSSDKIETEPVKLLAIGYIRKLRSTDDILQALSVTEEDRSIAKDALGLPVFSEYAHDLHFN
;
A
#
# COMPACT_ATOMS: atom_id res chain seq x y z
N MET A 1 9.26 13.24 -20.78
CA MET A 1 10.43 14.02 -20.27
C MET A 1 11.69 13.19 -20.49
N ALA A 2 12.90 13.77 -20.51
CA ALA A 2 14.11 12.94 -20.55
C ALA A 2 14.18 12.10 -19.26
N ALA A 3 14.51 10.81 -19.36
CA ALA A 3 14.63 9.93 -18.20
C ALA A 3 15.69 10.49 -17.24
N ALA A 4 15.35 10.64 -15.96
CA ALA A 4 16.28 11.12 -14.94
C ALA A 4 17.29 10.02 -14.54
N HIS A 5 16.88 8.75 -14.72
CA HIS A 5 17.64 7.56 -14.46
C HIS A 5 17.47 6.57 -15.63
N GLN A 6 18.45 5.68 -15.83
CA GLN A 6 18.34 4.58 -16.79
C GLN A 6 18.53 3.26 -16.04
N VAL A 7 17.45 2.49 -15.88
CA VAL A 7 17.49 1.17 -15.24
C VAL A 7 17.21 0.07 -16.25
N SER A 8 17.68 -1.13 -15.95
CA SER A 8 17.56 -2.32 -16.81
C SER A 8 16.80 -3.46 -16.14
N ALA A 9 16.53 -3.37 -14.84
CA ALA A 9 15.75 -4.37 -14.09
C ALA A 9 15.11 -3.74 -12.85
N VAL A 10 14.06 -4.39 -12.34
CA VAL A 10 13.36 -3.95 -11.12
C VAL A 10 13.37 -5.07 -10.09
N ILE A 11 13.78 -4.74 -8.86
CA ILE A 11 13.81 -5.66 -7.72
C ILE A 11 12.80 -5.14 -6.70
N PHE A 12 11.84 -5.97 -6.31
CA PHE A 12 10.82 -5.62 -5.34
C PHE A 12 11.14 -6.25 -3.99
N ASP A 13 10.91 -5.51 -2.89
CA ASP A 13 10.57 -6.17 -1.64
C ASP A 13 9.19 -6.85 -1.74
N LEU A 14 8.85 -7.70 -0.77
CA LEU A 14 7.60 -8.45 -0.74
C LEU A 14 6.60 -7.89 0.26
N ASP A 15 7.00 -7.75 1.53
CA ASP A 15 6.12 -7.62 2.68
C ASP A 15 5.92 -6.13 2.98
N GLY A 16 4.73 -5.58 2.69
CA GLY A 16 4.48 -4.14 2.77
C GLY A 16 4.77 -3.37 1.47
N THR A 17 5.40 -4.03 0.49
CA THR A 17 5.66 -3.50 -0.86
C THR A 17 4.79 -4.13 -1.95
N LEU A 18 4.88 -5.44 -2.14
CA LEU A 18 4.02 -6.16 -3.11
C LEU A 18 2.72 -6.60 -2.45
N LEU A 19 2.80 -7.05 -1.20
CA LEU A 19 1.71 -7.64 -0.44
C LEU A 19 1.41 -6.86 0.81
N ASP A 20 0.13 -6.73 1.13
CA ASP A 20 -0.32 -6.14 2.36
C ASP A 20 -0.30 -7.14 3.52
N THR A 21 0.92 -7.50 3.93
CA THR A 21 1.13 -8.45 5.02
C THR A 21 0.90 -7.83 6.39
N GLU A 22 1.06 -6.50 6.52
CA GLU A 22 0.84 -5.80 7.78
C GLU A 22 -0.64 -5.89 8.18
N ARG A 23 -1.57 -5.50 7.30
CA ARG A 23 -3.01 -5.63 7.62
C ARG A 23 -3.43 -7.09 7.75
N ALA A 24 -2.90 -7.98 6.90
CA ALA A 24 -3.24 -9.40 6.98
C ALA A 24 -2.88 -10.02 8.33
N THR A 25 -1.85 -9.50 9.00
CA THR A 25 -1.31 -10.09 10.23
C THR A 25 -1.56 -9.28 11.50
N ARG A 26 -2.34 -8.19 11.40
CA ARG A 26 -2.63 -7.27 12.52
C ARG A 26 -3.18 -7.98 13.75
N ASP A 27 -4.13 -8.90 13.57
CA ASP A 27 -4.81 -9.59 14.67
C ASP A 27 -4.08 -10.84 15.17
N VAL A 28 -2.90 -11.16 14.62
CA VAL A 28 -2.15 -12.37 15.01
C VAL A 28 -1.72 -12.29 16.47
N LEU A 29 -1.30 -11.10 16.92
CA LEU A 29 -0.87 -10.91 18.30
C LEU A 29 -2.06 -11.02 19.26
N ASP A 30 -3.21 -10.46 18.91
CA ASP A 30 -4.47 -10.59 19.66
C ASP A 30 -4.86 -12.07 19.83
N GLU A 31 -4.90 -12.82 18.72
CA GLU A 31 -5.21 -14.27 18.71
C GLU A 31 -4.24 -15.04 19.61
N PHE A 32 -2.95 -14.72 19.54
CA PHE A 32 -1.92 -15.36 20.35
C PHE A 32 -2.04 -15.04 21.84
N LEU A 33 -2.18 -13.75 22.19
CA LEU A 33 -2.27 -13.29 23.58
C LEU A 33 -3.56 -13.76 24.26
N ALA A 34 -4.66 -13.91 23.51
CA ALA A 34 -5.91 -14.46 24.01
C ALA A 34 -5.73 -15.87 24.59
N ALA A 35 -4.84 -16.70 24.02
CA ALA A 35 -4.52 -18.03 24.55
C ALA A 35 -3.85 -17.99 25.94
N TYR A 36 -3.28 -16.85 26.33
CA TYR A 36 -2.68 -16.58 27.64
C TYR A 36 -3.59 -15.72 28.54
N GLY A 37 -4.83 -15.46 28.14
CA GLY A 37 -5.75 -14.57 28.85
C GLY A 37 -5.27 -13.12 28.89
N LYS A 38 -4.54 -12.67 27.86
CA LYS A 38 -3.99 -11.33 27.72
C LYS A 38 -4.64 -10.61 26.52
N VAL A 39 -4.60 -9.29 26.54
CA VAL A 39 -5.04 -8.40 25.45
C VAL A 39 -3.89 -7.47 25.11
N PRO A 40 -3.62 -7.18 23.82
CA PRO A 40 -2.61 -6.20 23.44
C PRO A 40 -2.90 -4.83 24.05
N ASP A 41 -1.83 -4.16 24.48
CA ASP A 41 -1.81 -2.80 25.00
C ASP A 41 -1.41 -1.86 23.86
N PRO A 42 -2.32 -1.00 23.36
CA PRO A 42 -2.06 -0.14 22.20
C PRO A 42 -0.82 0.74 22.35
N GLU A 43 -0.54 1.27 23.55
CA GLU A 43 0.62 2.14 23.78
C GLU A 43 1.93 1.35 23.69
N LYS A 44 1.92 0.08 24.10
CA LYS A 44 3.09 -0.79 23.98
C LYS A 44 3.30 -1.20 22.53
N GLU A 45 2.23 -1.53 21.80
CA GLU A 45 2.34 -1.90 20.39
C GLU A 45 2.82 -0.73 19.54
N GLU A 46 2.34 0.49 19.79
CA GLU A 46 2.81 1.69 19.10
C GLU A 46 4.32 1.90 19.29
N LYS A 47 4.83 1.70 20.51
CA LYS A 47 6.28 1.77 20.82
C LYS A 47 7.11 0.67 20.16
N ARG A 48 6.48 -0.41 19.68
CA ARG A 48 7.16 -1.51 18.96
C ARG A 48 7.21 -1.30 17.44
N LEU A 49 6.46 -0.34 16.90
CA LEU A 49 6.49 -0.04 15.46
C LEU A 49 7.92 0.31 15.01
N GLY A 50 8.42 -0.43 14.01
CA GLY A 50 9.76 -0.26 13.47
C GLY A 50 10.91 -0.92 14.25
N GLN A 51 10.63 -1.66 15.32
CA GLN A 51 11.66 -2.46 16.02
C GLN A 51 12.11 -3.67 15.21
N MET A 52 13.35 -4.12 15.44
CA MET A 52 13.81 -5.39 14.86
C MET A 52 13.04 -6.57 15.48
N TYR A 53 12.90 -7.66 14.72
CA TYR A 53 12.12 -8.84 15.13
C TYR A 53 12.49 -9.38 16.53
N LEU A 54 13.79 -9.47 16.82
CA LEU A 54 14.29 -9.96 18.11
C LEU A 54 13.94 -9.02 19.28
N GLU A 55 14.06 -7.71 19.07
CA GLU A 55 13.72 -6.69 20.06
C GLU A 55 12.21 -6.69 20.35
N SER A 56 11.40 -6.70 19.29
CA SER A 56 9.94 -6.77 19.39
C SER A 56 9.47 -8.04 20.11
N THR A 57 10.00 -9.21 19.71
CA THR A 57 9.67 -10.50 20.35
C THR A 57 10.04 -10.52 21.83
N THR A 58 11.25 -10.05 22.17
CA THR A 58 11.72 -9.97 23.57
C THR A 58 10.83 -9.02 24.39
N GLY A 59 10.45 -7.89 23.80
CA GLY A 59 9.53 -6.94 24.38
C GLY A 59 8.15 -7.53 24.65
N ILE A 60 7.56 -8.24 23.68
CA ILE A 60 6.25 -8.90 23.84
C ILE A 60 6.29 -9.93 24.97
N ILE A 61 7.29 -10.81 24.98
CA ILE A 61 7.45 -11.83 26.04
C ILE A 61 7.51 -11.16 27.42
N ARG A 62 8.35 -10.14 27.57
CA ARG A 62 8.52 -9.40 28.82
C ARG A 62 7.25 -8.66 29.23
N ASP A 63 6.66 -7.89 28.33
CA ASP A 63 5.62 -6.92 28.66
C ASP A 63 4.26 -7.57 28.93
N TYR A 64 4.05 -8.79 28.44
CA TYR A 64 2.86 -9.61 28.72
C TYR A 64 3.12 -10.73 29.74
N GLY A 65 4.37 -10.92 30.19
CA GLY A 65 4.76 -11.94 31.16
C GLY A 65 4.57 -13.35 30.61
N LEU A 66 4.94 -13.59 29.35
CA LEU A 66 4.76 -14.88 28.70
C LEU A 66 5.81 -15.89 29.19
N PRO A 67 5.43 -17.13 29.53
CA PRO A 67 6.36 -18.16 30.00
C PRO A 67 7.06 -18.86 28.81
N LEU A 68 7.64 -18.08 27.90
CA LEU A 68 8.25 -18.57 26.66
C LEU A 68 9.64 -17.96 26.47
N THR A 69 10.54 -18.75 25.90
CA THR A 69 11.75 -18.24 25.25
C THR A 69 11.40 -17.62 23.89
N VAL A 70 12.34 -16.86 23.31
CA VAL A 70 12.20 -16.28 21.95
C VAL A 70 11.96 -17.36 20.90
N ASP A 71 12.63 -18.51 21.01
CA ASP A 71 12.49 -19.63 20.06
C ASP A 71 11.12 -20.30 20.19
N GLU A 72 10.64 -20.53 21.41
CA GLU A 72 9.30 -21.09 21.65
C GLU A 72 8.20 -20.14 21.17
N TYR A 73 8.33 -18.84 21.44
CA TYR A 73 7.41 -17.82 20.92
C TYR A 73 7.39 -17.82 19.38
N SER A 74 8.56 -17.83 18.75
CA SER A 74 8.68 -17.84 17.29
C SER A 74 8.00 -19.08 16.68
N LYS A 75 8.22 -20.26 17.29
CA LYS A 75 7.59 -21.52 16.87
C LYS A 75 6.07 -21.49 17.04
N ALA A 76 5.56 -20.90 18.12
CA ALA A 76 4.13 -20.81 18.39
C ALA A 76 3.41 -19.79 17.50
N MET A 77 4.06 -18.66 17.19
CA MET A 77 3.51 -17.61 16.31
C MET A 77 3.51 -18.01 14.84
N HIS A 78 4.52 -18.76 14.39
CA HIS A 78 4.70 -19.11 12.98
C HIS A 78 3.45 -19.69 12.29
N PRO A 79 2.73 -20.69 12.83
CA PRO A 79 1.52 -21.21 12.19
C PRO A 79 0.39 -20.18 12.11
N LEU A 80 0.30 -19.24 13.06
CA LEU A 80 -0.70 -18.17 13.03
C LEU A 80 -0.41 -17.21 11.86
N TYR A 81 0.83 -16.73 11.77
CA TYR A 81 1.29 -15.91 10.65
C TYR A 81 1.12 -16.61 9.31
N LEU A 82 1.47 -17.90 9.23
CA LEU A 82 1.37 -18.67 8.01
C LEU A 82 -0.06 -18.72 7.47
N ARG A 83 -1.06 -18.90 8.35
CA ARG A 83 -2.49 -18.85 7.97
C ARG A 83 -2.93 -17.48 7.47
N ARG A 84 -2.38 -16.40 8.05
CA ARG A 84 -2.75 -15.01 7.72
C ARG A 84 -2.06 -14.48 6.48
N TRP A 85 -0.78 -14.80 6.26
CA TRP A 85 -0.07 -14.43 5.03
C TRP A 85 -0.77 -14.96 3.77
N GLN A 86 -1.43 -16.11 3.90
CA GLN A 86 -2.24 -16.70 2.85
C GLN A 86 -3.47 -15.90 2.42
N THR A 87 -3.87 -14.89 3.20
CA THR A 87 -4.98 -13.96 2.90
C THR A 87 -4.48 -12.57 2.52
N ALA A 88 -3.16 -12.34 2.51
CA ALA A 88 -2.58 -11.07 2.11
C ALA A 88 -2.93 -10.77 0.65
N LYS A 89 -3.34 -9.52 0.39
CA LYS A 89 -3.69 -9.05 -0.95
C LYS A 89 -2.56 -8.20 -1.52
N PRO A 90 -2.42 -8.11 -2.85
CA PRO A 90 -1.52 -7.16 -3.46
C PRO A 90 -1.89 -5.73 -3.06
N LEU A 91 -0.87 -4.89 -2.85
CA LEU A 91 -1.11 -3.46 -2.64
C LEU A 91 -1.61 -2.79 -3.93
N PRO A 92 -2.38 -1.68 -3.84
CA PRO A 92 -2.85 -0.97 -5.01
C PRO A 92 -1.71 -0.55 -5.95
N GLY A 93 -1.90 -0.79 -7.25
CA GLY A 93 -0.90 -0.51 -8.29
C GLY A 93 0.11 -1.64 -8.53
N VAL A 94 0.27 -2.59 -7.60
CA VAL A 94 1.26 -3.68 -7.74
C VAL A 94 0.97 -4.56 -8.96
N ARG A 95 -0.26 -5.07 -9.08
CA ARG A 95 -0.65 -5.94 -10.21
C ARG A 95 -0.40 -5.26 -11.55
N ARG A 96 -0.79 -3.99 -11.66
CA ARG A 96 -0.59 -3.16 -12.85
C ARG A 96 0.90 -3.03 -13.17
N LEU A 97 1.70 -2.61 -12.20
CA LEU A 97 3.13 -2.38 -12.38
C LEU A 97 3.87 -3.66 -12.79
N VAL A 98 3.69 -4.76 -12.06
CA VAL A 98 4.35 -6.03 -12.33
C VAL A 98 3.98 -6.56 -13.72
N LYS A 99 2.68 -6.60 -14.05
CA LYS A 99 2.22 -7.07 -15.37
C LYS A 99 2.75 -6.18 -16.50
N HIS A 100 2.74 -4.86 -16.32
CA HIS A 100 3.24 -3.92 -17.31
C HIS A 100 4.74 -4.11 -17.59
N LEU A 101 5.55 -4.17 -16.53
CA LEU A 101 6.99 -4.35 -16.67
C LEU A 101 7.32 -5.71 -17.30
N HIS A 102 6.66 -6.78 -16.85
CA HIS A 102 6.86 -8.12 -17.40
C HIS A 102 6.45 -8.20 -18.89
N LYS A 103 5.28 -7.65 -19.27
CA LYS A 103 4.81 -7.59 -20.67
C LYS A 103 5.81 -6.89 -21.58
N ASN A 104 6.53 -5.90 -21.05
CA ASN A 104 7.54 -5.16 -21.79
C ASN A 104 8.96 -5.74 -21.66
N GLY A 105 9.10 -6.97 -21.14
CA GLY A 105 10.37 -7.68 -21.09
C GLY A 105 11.37 -7.13 -20.07
N VAL A 106 10.92 -6.34 -19.09
CA VAL A 106 11.78 -5.85 -18.01
C VAL A 106 12.05 -7.00 -17.04
N PRO A 107 13.31 -7.39 -16.77
CA PRO A 107 13.65 -8.41 -15.78
C PRO A 107 13.20 -8.00 -14.37
N LEU A 108 12.47 -8.90 -13.69
CA LEU A 108 11.93 -8.66 -12.36
C LEU A 108 12.46 -9.66 -11.34
N ALA A 109 12.75 -9.18 -10.12
CA ALA A 109 13.06 -10.02 -8.98
C ALA A 109 12.26 -9.66 -7.73
N VAL A 110 12.12 -10.62 -6.83
CA VAL A 110 11.72 -10.41 -5.43
C VAL A 110 12.93 -10.65 -4.53
N ALA A 111 13.19 -9.73 -3.61
CA ALA A 111 14.21 -9.85 -2.57
C ALA A 111 13.58 -9.50 -1.22
N SER A 112 13.43 -10.46 -0.30
CA SER A 112 12.79 -10.25 1.01
C SER A 112 13.66 -10.79 2.15
N ASN A 113 13.62 -10.15 3.32
CA ASN A 113 14.23 -10.70 4.54
C ASN A 113 13.48 -11.93 5.09
N SER A 114 12.27 -12.21 4.60
CA SER A 114 11.58 -13.47 4.87
C SER A 114 12.43 -14.66 4.40
N VAL A 115 12.37 -15.78 5.11
CA VAL A 115 12.98 -17.04 4.63
C VAL A 115 12.24 -17.56 3.40
N ARG A 116 12.95 -18.24 2.49
CA ARG A 116 12.42 -18.65 1.18
C ARG A 116 11.12 -19.44 1.28
N ARG A 117 11.03 -20.40 2.22
CA ARG A 117 9.80 -21.18 2.44
C ARG A 117 8.58 -20.29 2.77
N ASN A 118 8.77 -19.18 3.50
CA ASN A 118 7.66 -18.29 3.85
C ASN A 118 7.22 -17.47 2.64
N ILE A 119 8.17 -17.09 1.78
CA ILE A 119 7.90 -16.45 0.49
C ILE A 119 7.08 -17.38 -0.41
N ASP A 120 7.44 -18.66 -0.46
CA ASP A 120 6.72 -19.67 -1.24
C ASP A 120 5.30 -19.94 -0.71
N HIS A 121 4.96 -19.52 0.52
CA HIS A 121 3.57 -19.54 1.00
C HIS A 121 2.78 -18.27 0.67
N LYS A 122 3.48 -17.18 0.32
CA LYS A 122 2.91 -15.87 -0.02
C LYS A 122 2.71 -15.72 -1.54
N VAL A 123 3.77 -15.94 -2.31
CA VAL A 123 3.88 -15.59 -3.74
C VAL A 123 3.06 -16.49 -4.68
N PRO A 124 3.04 -17.83 -4.55
CA PRO A 124 2.37 -18.71 -5.51
C PRO A 124 0.85 -18.56 -5.59
N LYS A 125 0.21 -17.84 -4.66
CA LYS A 125 -1.25 -17.60 -4.68
C LYS A 125 -1.68 -16.53 -5.68
N PHE A 126 -0.73 -15.83 -6.30
CA PHE A 126 -1.03 -14.91 -7.38
C PHE A 126 -0.71 -15.67 -8.67
N GLU A 127 -1.72 -16.38 -9.20
CA GLU A 127 -1.59 -17.25 -10.39
C GLU A 127 -0.91 -16.54 -11.57
N ASP A 128 -0.98 -15.20 -11.62
CA ASP A 128 -0.35 -14.37 -12.65
C ASP A 128 1.12 -13.96 -12.37
N TRP A 129 1.67 -14.20 -11.17
CA TRP A 129 2.95 -13.61 -10.73
C TRP A 129 4.13 -14.58 -10.80
N GLY A 130 3.88 -15.89 -10.72
CA GLY A 130 4.95 -16.90 -10.72
C GLY A 130 5.83 -16.84 -11.97
N GLU A 131 5.26 -16.44 -13.11
CA GLU A 131 5.98 -16.26 -14.38
C GLU A 131 6.56 -14.84 -14.54
N CYS A 132 6.07 -13.87 -13.76
CA CYS A 132 6.54 -12.49 -13.86
C CYS A 132 7.96 -12.30 -13.31
N PHE A 133 8.31 -13.03 -12.25
CA PHE A 133 9.58 -12.87 -11.54
C PHE A 133 10.58 -13.96 -11.93
N SER A 134 11.69 -13.56 -12.56
CA SER A 134 12.77 -14.48 -12.93
C SER A 134 13.59 -14.93 -11.71
N VAL A 135 13.59 -14.13 -10.64
CA VAL A 135 14.37 -14.37 -9.43
C VAL A 135 13.51 -14.09 -8.20
N ILE A 136 13.53 -15.01 -7.23
CA ILE A 136 12.92 -14.81 -5.92
C ILE A 136 13.97 -15.21 -4.88
N LEU A 137 14.27 -14.32 -3.94
CA LEU A 137 15.27 -14.52 -2.90
C LEU A 137 14.68 -14.26 -1.51
N GLY A 138 14.93 -15.21 -0.61
CA GLY A 138 14.77 -15.04 0.83
C GLY A 138 16.07 -14.66 1.51
N GLY A 139 15.96 -14.10 2.72
CA GLY A 139 17.10 -13.68 3.53
C GLY A 139 18.01 -14.83 3.96
N ASP A 140 17.49 -16.06 3.98
CA ASP A 140 18.23 -17.31 4.22
C ASP A 140 19.09 -17.77 3.02
N GLN A 141 18.99 -17.08 1.88
CA GLN A 141 19.75 -17.40 0.66
C GLN A 141 20.97 -16.49 0.45
N VAL A 142 21.27 -15.61 1.42
CA VAL A 142 22.42 -14.71 1.41
C VAL A 142 23.11 -14.67 2.78
N PRO A 143 24.41 -14.27 2.85
CA PRO A 143 25.13 -14.23 4.12
C PRO A 143 24.53 -13.27 5.14
N ASN A 144 24.09 -12.09 4.70
CA ASN A 144 23.47 -11.08 5.55
C ASN A 144 22.21 -10.52 4.88
N GLY A 145 21.10 -10.50 5.62
CA GLY A 145 19.87 -9.84 5.18
C GLY A 145 19.99 -8.31 5.17
N LYS A 146 18.93 -7.63 4.71
CA LYS A 146 18.80 -6.17 4.76
C LYS A 146 19.00 -5.70 6.22
N PRO A 147 19.79 -4.64 6.50
CA PRO A 147 20.22 -3.60 5.56
C PRO A 147 21.54 -3.89 4.82
N SER A 148 22.09 -5.11 4.92
CA SER A 148 23.22 -5.50 4.06
C SER A 148 22.79 -5.48 2.58
N PRO A 149 23.69 -5.15 1.63
CA PRO A 149 23.36 -5.13 0.21
C PRO A 149 23.27 -6.54 -0.42
N ASP A 150 23.69 -7.59 0.29
CA ASP A 150 23.93 -8.94 -0.23
C ASP A 150 22.73 -9.48 -1.03
N ILE A 151 21.50 -9.29 -0.54
CA ILE A 151 20.29 -9.79 -1.22
C ILE A 151 20.02 -9.08 -2.55
N PHE A 152 20.29 -7.78 -2.64
CA PHE A 152 20.11 -7.01 -3.87
C PHE A 152 21.24 -7.28 -4.87
N LEU A 153 22.46 -7.44 -4.38
CA LEU A 153 23.61 -7.85 -5.21
C LEU A 153 23.39 -9.24 -5.82
N GLU A 154 22.91 -10.20 -5.03
CA GLU A 154 22.60 -11.55 -5.51
C GLU A 154 21.39 -11.55 -6.46
N ALA A 155 20.36 -10.73 -6.21
CA ALA A 155 19.24 -10.57 -7.14
C ALA A 155 19.71 -10.03 -8.50
N ALA A 156 20.48 -8.93 -8.51
CA ALA A 156 21.01 -8.33 -9.74
C ALA A 156 21.90 -9.32 -10.52
N LYS A 157 22.77 -10.05 -9.81
CA LYS A 157 23.60 -11.10 -10.40
C LYS A 157 22.78 -12.19 -11.08
N ARG A 158 21.72 -12.69 -10.44
CA ARG A 158 20.84 -13.72 -11.02
C ARG A 158 19.99 -13.20 -12.18
N LEU A 159 19.67 -11.91 -12.17
CA LEU A 159 19.03 -11.23 -13.31
C LEU A 159 20.01 -10.94 -14.46
N GLY A 160 21.32 -11.13 -14.27
CA GLY A 160 22.33 -10.88 -15.29
C GLY A 160 22.64 -9.39 -15.53
N VAL A 161 22.37 -8.52 -14.55
CA VAL A 161 22.58 -7.08 -14.64
C VAL A 161 23.50 -6.57 -13.51
N ASN A 162 24.03 -5.35 -13.67
CA ASN A 162 24.72 -4.68 -12.56
C ASN A 162 23.70 -4.12 -11.56
N ALA A 163 23.99 -4.19 -10.26
CA ALA A 163 23.12 -3.62 -9.23
C ALA A 163 22.90 -2.11 -9.43
N SER A 164 23.88 -1.36 -9.96
CA SER A 164 23.73 0.07 -10.28
C SER A 164 22.72 0.35 -11.40
N SER A 165 22.40 -0.65 -12.22
CA SER A 165 21.37 -0.58 -13.26
C SER A 165 20.01 -1.08 -12.77
N CYS A 166 19.87 -1.42 -11.48
CA CYS A 166 18.61 -1.86 -10.91
C CYS A 166 17.85 -0.69 -10.28
N LEU A 167 16.52 -0.82 -10.30
CA LEU A 167 15.61 -0.07 -9.45
C LEU A 167 15.08 -0.99 -8.35
N VAL A 168 15.28 -0.64 -7.09
CA VAL A 168 14.65 -1.32 -5.96
C VAL A 168 13.39 -0.57 -5.55
N ILE A 169 12.29 -1.29 -5.33
CA ILE A 169 11.06 -0.75 -4.76
C ILE A 169 10.88 -1.37 -3.37
N GLU A 170 10.75 -0.52 -2.36
CA GLU A 170 10.84 -0.90 -0.93
C GLU A 170 9.93 -0.06 -0.05
N ASP A 171 9.40 -0.64 1.02
CA ASP A 171 8.53 0.02 1.99
C ASP A 171 9.20 0.24 3.34
N SER A 172 10.42 -0.29 3.54
CA SER A 172 11.15 -0.26 4.82
C SER A 172 12.46 0.55 4.74
N VAL A 173 12.78 1.30 5.80
CA VAL A 173 14.06 2.06 5.87
C VAL A 173 15.26 1.10 5.78
N VAL A 174 15.14 -0.07 6.39
CA VAL A 174 16.17 -1.13 6.39
C VAL A 174 16.44 -1.61 4.96
N GLY A 175 15.38 -1.81 4.17
CA GLY A 175 15.50 -2.24 2.80
C GLY A 175 16.01 -1.17 1.86
N VAL A 176 15.55 0.07 2.00
CA VAL A 176 16.12 1.20 1.25
C VAL A 176 17.62 1.37 1.54
N LYS A 177 18.05 1.22 2.80
CA LYS A 177 19.50 1.23 3.12
C LYS A 177 20.27 0.15 2.39
N GLY A 178 19.75 -1.08 2.36
CA GLY A 178 20.36 -2.19 1.62
C GLY A 178 20.41 -1.93 0.11
N ALA A 179 19.33 -1.37 -0.45
CA ALA A 179 19.25 -1.02 -1.87
C ALA A 179 20.35 -0.01 -2.24
N LYS A 180 20.45 1.10 -1.50
CA LYS A 180 21.46 2.14 -1.74
C LYS A 180 22.88 1.62 -1.50
N ALA A 181 23.09 0.77 -0.49
CA ALA A 181 24.39 0.14 -0.23
C ALA A 181 24.84 -0.79 -1.37
N SER A 182 23.90 -1.36 -2.14
CA SER A 182 24.21 -2.19 -3.32
C SER A 182 24.60 -1.37 -4.56
N GLY A 183 24.41 -0.05 -4.52
CA GLY A 183 24.57 0.85 -5.65
C GLY A 183 23.31 1.03 -6.51
N ALA A 184 22.23 0.32 -6.20
CA ALA A 184 20.96 0.44 -6.93
C ALA A 184 20.26 1.79 -6.68
N ASN A 185 19.38 2.15 -7.60
CA ASN A 185 18.38 3.18 -7.36
C ASN A 185 17.29 2.62 -6.43
N ALA A 186 16.61 3.48 -5.66
CA ALA A 186 15.59 3.09 -4.72
C ALA A 186 14.37 4.02 -4.77
N VAL A 187 13.19 3.42 -4.94
CA VAL A 187 11.89 4.05 -4.71
C VAL A 187 11.34 3.53 -3.39
N ALA A 188 11.07 4.44 -2.46
CA ALA A 188 10.42 4.14 -1.20
C ALA A 188 8.90 4.28 -1.33
N VAL A 189 8.14 3.30 -0.83
CA VAL A 189 6.69 3.36 -0.64
C VAL A 189 6.39 2.99 0.81
N PRO A 190 6.63 3.91 1.77
CA PRO A 190 6.62 3.57 3.19
C PRO A 190 5.33 2.87 3.62
N SER A 191 5.44 1.75 4.33
CA SER A 191 4.26 1.09 4.91
C SER A 191 3.66 1.94 6.02
N LEU A 192 4.53 2.47 6.88
CA LEU A 192 4.18 3.41 7.94
C LEU A 192 4.46 4.84 7.50
N GLN A 193 3.41 5.60 7.19
CA GLN A 193 3.57 7.00 6.77
C GLN A 193 4.21 7.89 7.85
N SER A 194 4.04 7.56 9.13
CA SER A 194 4.72 8.24 10.24
C SER A 194 6.25 8.20 10.17
N GLN A 195 6.82 7.23 9.45
CA GLN A 195 8.26 7.07 9.28
C GLN A 195 8.79 7.69 7.99
N ARG A 196 7.95 8.34 7.17
CA ARG A 196 8.30 8.86 5.84
C ARG A 196 9.57 9.73 5.83
N LYS A 197 9.77 10.55 6.87
CA LYS A 197 10.97 11.40 7.02
C LYS A 197 12.29 10.62 7.09
N HIS A 198 12.26 9.33 7.40
CA HIS A 198 13.46 8.48 7.49
C HIS A 198 13.90 7.89 6.14
N TYR A 199 13.12 8.09 5.07
CA TYR A 199 13.42 7.59 3.73
C TYR A 199 14.23 8.57 2.88
N TYR A 200 14.89 9.57 3.49
CA TYR A 200 15.61 10.65 2.81
C TYR A 200 16.75 10.20 1.88
N ILE A 201 17.20 8.94 2.01
CA ILE A 201 18.23 8.34 1.14
C ILE A 201 17.66 7.68 -0.12
N ALA A 202 16.33 7.51 -0.21
CA ALA A 202 15.68 7.01 -1.42
C ALA A 202 15.72 8.09 -2.52
N ASP A 203 15.76 7.67 -3.77
CA ASP A 203 15.78 8.57 -4.92
C ASP A 203 14.40 9.21 -5.13
N ILE A 204 13.31 8.44 -4.88
CA ILE A 204 11.93 8.93 -4.86
C ILE A 204 11.18 8.29 -3.69
N ILE A 205 10.32 9.07 -3.02
CA ILE A 205 9.38 8.56 -2.01
C ILE A 205 7.95 8.75 -2.53
N LEU A 206 7.23 7.65 -2.74
CA LEU A 206 5.83 7.65 -3.17
C LEU A 206 4.88 7.45 -1.99
N TYR A 207 3.62 7.86 -2.14
CA TYR A 207 2.56 7.47 -1.21
C TYR A 207 1.89 6.18 -1.66
N SER A 208 1.84 5.94 -2.97
CA SER A 208 1.22 4.77 -3.56
C SER A 208 2.00 4.34 -4.81
N LEU A 209 1.98 3.04 -5.12
CA LEU A 209 2.48 2.55 -6.41
C LEU A 209 1.59 2.98 -7.59
N LEU A 210 0.38 3.48 -7.33
CA LEU A 210 -0.43 4.16 -8.34
C LEU A 210 0.24 5.44 -8.88
N ASP A 211 1.13 6.06 -8.09
CA ASP A 211 1.88 7.26 -8.46
C ASP A 211 3.17 6.94 -9.23
N PHE A 212 3.51 5.66 -9.41
CA PHE A 212 4.77 5.26 -10.04
C PHE A 212 4.80 5.70 -11.51
N ASP A 213 5.87 6.39 -11.88
CA ASP A 213 6.12 6.87 -13.23
C ASP A 213 7.32 6.11 -13.84
N PRO A 214 7.09 5.13 -14.73
CA PRO A 214 8.16 4.33 -15.31
C PRO A 214 9.10 5.16 -16.18
N GLU A 215 8.62 6.24 -16.81
CA GLU A 215 9.42 7.04 -17.74
C GLU A 215 10.58 7.75 -17.05
N LEU A 216 10.44 8.09 -15.76
CA LEU A 216 11.52 8.68 -14.96
C LEU A 216 12.76 7.77 -14.86
N TRP A 217 12.54 6.46 -15.04
CA TRP A 217 13.56 5.41 -14.93
C TRP A 217 14.01 4.86 -16.28
N GLY A 218 13.51 5.44 -17.39
CA GLY A 218 13.74 4.91 -18.73
C GLY A 218 13.01 3.59 -19.00
N LEU A 219 11.97 3.28 -18.20
CA LEU A 219 11.10 2.14 -18.38
C LEU A 219 9.90 2.52 -19.29
N PRO A 220 9.27 1.56 -19.97
CA PRO A 220 8.17 1.83 -20.90
C PRO A 220 6.97 2.53 -20.22
N PRO A 221 6.36 3.54 -20.87
CA PRO A 221 5.23 4.29 -20.32
C PRO A 221 4.00 3.40 -20.15
N PHE A 222 3.13 3.75 -19.21
CA PHE A 222 1.82 3.12 -19.11
C PHE A 222 0.86 3.69 -20.17
N GLU A 223 -0.03 2.83 -20.70
CA GLU A 223 -0.99 3.19 -21.76
C GLU A 223 -2.45 2.82 -21.40
N ASP A 224 -2.73 2.62 -20.13
CA ASP A 224 -3.94 1.96 -19.62
C ASP A 224 -4.97 2.92 -18.98
N ARG A 225 -4.77 4.24 -19.13
CA ARG A 225 -5.76 5.23 -18.67
C ARG A 225 -6.92 5.35 -19.65
N ILE A 226 -8.14 5.37 -19.12
CA ILE A 226 -9.39 5.54 -19.86
C ILE A 226 -10.00 6.88 -19.45
N GLN A 227 -10.14 7.81 -20.40
CA GLN A 227 -10.62 9.18 -20.13
C GLN A 227 -9.85 9.87 -18.99
N GLY A 228 -8.53 9.69 -18.94
CA GLY A 228 -7.68 10.25 -17.88
C GLY A 228 -7.71 9.49 -16.56
N VAL A 229 -8.51 8.43 -16.42
CA VAL A 229 -8.64 7.64 -15.18
C VAL A 229 -7.89 6.32 -15.31
N LEU A 230 -7.16 5.93 -14.28
CA LEU A 230 -6.60 4.59 -14.15
C LEU A 230 -7.62 3.68 -13.44
N PRO A 231 -8.16 2.63 -14.09
CA PRO A 231 -8.95 1.62 -13.40
C PRO A 231 -8.12 0.92 -12.31
N ILE A 232 -8.72 0.68 -11.14
CA ILE A 232 -8.06 0.00 -10.02
C ILE A 232 -8.94 -1.15 -9.50
N ASP A 233 -8.32 -2.09 -8.79
CA ASP A 233 -9.06 -3.05 -7.99
C ASP A 233 -9.96 -2.27 -6.99
N PRO A 234 -11.25 -2.61 -6.85
CA PRO A 234 -12.18 -1.83 -6.04
C PRO A 234 -11.76 -1.74 -4.57
N LEU A 235 -11.78 -0.52 -4.03
CA LEU A 235 -11.48 -0.23 -2.63
C LEU A 235 -12.77 0.18 -1.91
N LEU A 236 -13.25 -0.67 -1.01
CA LEU A 236 -14.46 -0.45 -0.23
C LEU A 236 -14.13 0.18 1.12
N SER A 237 -14.88 1.19 1.52
CA SER A 237 -14.83 1.80 2.85
C SER A 237 -16.25 1.96 3.39
N THR A 238 -16.46 1.69 4.68
CA THR A 238 -17.68 2.09 5.38
C THR A 238 -17.39 3.39 6.11
N ALA A 239 -18.00 4.48 5.68
CA ALA A 239 -17.68 5.82 6.15
C ALA A 239 -18.90 6.48 6.78
N GLN A 240 -18.68 7.42 7.70
CA GLN A 240 -19.69 8.41 8.08
C GLN A 240 -19.36 9.74 7.42
N ILE A 241 -20.35 10.38 6.80
CA ILE A 241 -20.18 11.72 6.22
C ILE A 241 -20.23 12.73 7.34
N GLY A 242 -19.14 13.47 7.53
CA GLY A 242 -19.03 14.54 8.50
C GLY A 242 -19.38 15.91 7.90
N ASP A 243 -18.91 16.95 8.58
CA ASP A 243 -19.20 18.33 8.21
C ASP A 243 -18.72 18.67 6.80
N ARG A 244 -19.49 19.56 6.17
CA ARG A 244 -19.18 20.14 4.87
C ARG A 244 -18.05 21.14 5.02
N ILE A 245 -16.95 20.91 4.31
CA ILE A 245 -15.76 21.77 4.36
C ILE A 245 -15.90 22.92 3.35
N LEU A 246 -16.08 22.59 2.06
CA LEU A 246 -16.12 23.55 0.96
C LEU A 246 -17.04 23.04 -0.17
N ASN A 247 -17.98 23.85 -0.66
CA ASN A 247 -18.93 23.45 -1.70
C ASN A 247 -19.66 22.13 -1.33
N ASN A 248 -19.53 21.09 -2.15
CA ASN A 248 -20.08 19.74 -1.92
C ASN A 248 -19.03 18.76 -1.37
N LEU A 249 -17.89 19.26 -0.89
CA LEU A 249 -16.83 18.45 -0.28
C LEU A 249 -17.09 18.23 1.20
N HIS A 250 -17.18 16.97 1.60
CA HIS A 250 -17.39 16.55 2.99
C HIS A 250 -16.17 15.83 3.53
N ARG A 251 -15.85 16.05 4.81
CA ARG A 251 -14.87 15.21 5.52
C ARG A 251 -15.51 13.86 5.82
N VAL A 252 -14.79 12.78 5.64
CA VAL A 252 -15.18 11.48 6.18
C VAL A 252 -14.77 11.42 7.65
N VAL A 253 -15.71 11.03 8.52
CA VAL A 253 -15.41 10.78 9.93
C VAL A 253 -14.71 9.43 10.04
N SER A 254 -13.51 9.44 10.60
CA SER A 254 -12.72 8.25 10.89
C SER A 254 -13.32 7.51 12.09
N ASP A 255 -13.76 6.27 11.88
CA ASP A 255 -14.08 5.30 12.93
C ASP A 255 -13.25 4.01 12.74
N GLU A 256 -13.42 3.03 13.63
CA GLU A 256 -12.65 1.76 13.59
C GLU A 256 -12.80 0.99 12.26
N ARG A 257 -13.90 1.19 11.52
CA ARG A 257 -14.22 0.49 10.28
C ARG A 257 -13.93 1.30 9.02
N THR A 258 -13.80 2.62 9.13
CA THR A 258 -13.55 3.52 7.98
C THR A 258 -12.38 3.06 7.11
N TYR A 259 -11.30 2.61 7.74
CA TYR A 259 -10.07 2.23 7.04
C TYR A 259 -9.78 0.72 7.05
N GLU A 260 -10.71 -0.10 7.54
CA GLU A 260 -10.53 -1.55 7.71
C GLU A 260 -10.01 -2.23 6.43
N PHE A 261 -10.54 -1.84 5.27
CA PHE A 261 -10.17 -2.40 3.97
C PHE A 261 -9.31 -1.47 3.11
N ILE A 262 -8.88 -0.32 3.62
CA ILE A 262 -8.13 0.68 2.86
C ILE A 262 -6.64 0.68 3.26
N PRO A 263 -5.71 0.22 2.39
CA PRO A 263 -4.27 0.17 2.69
C PRO A 263 -3.67 1.53 3.04
N ASP A 264 -2.56 1.53 3.78
CA ASP A 264 -1.83 2.77 4.14
C ASP A 264 -1.15 3.43 2.94
N GLN A 265 -0.75 2.63 1.94
CA GLN A 265 -0.07 3.01 0.71
C GLN A 265 -1.04 3.51 -0.38
N ILE A 266 -2.08 4.25 0.02
CA ILE A 266 -2.93 4.98 -0.90
C ILE A 266 -2.98 6.47 -0.55
N SER A 267 -2.97 7.29 -1.60
CA SER A 267 -3.12 8.73 -1.53
C SER A 267 -3.53 9.22 -2.92
N GLY A 268 -4.27 10.33 -3.01
CA GLY A 268 -4.70 10.89 -4.29
C GLY A 268 -6.18 11.18 -4.39
N ILE A 269 -6.60 11.47 -5.61
CA ILE A 269 -7.99 11.71 -6.00
C ILE A 269 -8.47 10.53 -6.83
N TYR A 270 -9.61 9.98 -6.42
CA TYR A 270 -10.24 8.79 -6.95
C TYR A 270 -11.67 9.13 -7.39
N LEU A 271 -12.21 8.33 -8.30
CA LEU A 271 -13.64 8.31 -8.60
C LEU A 271 -14.27 7.02 -8.10
N GLY A 272 -15.58 7.07 -7.95
CA GLY A 272 -16.35 5.88 -7.65
C GLY A 272 -17.79 6.16 -7.28
N TRP A 273 -18.30 5.30 -6.41
CA TRP A 273 -19.70 5.26 -6.03
C TRP A 273 -19.84 5.40 -4.52
N ALA A 274 -20.88 6.09 -4.10
CA ALA A 274 -21.37 6.06 -2.74
C ALA A 274 -22.74 5.37 -2.71
N LYS A 275 -22.98 4.55 -1.69
CA LYS A 275 -24.30 3.97 -1.40
C LYS A 275 -24.75 4.40 -0.02
N SER A 276 -25.88 5.08 0.03
CA SER A 276 -26.53 5.49 1.27
C SER A 276 -27.94 4.90 1.36
N LYS A 277 -28.54 4.88 2.56
CA LYS A 277 -29.90 4.36 2.73
C LYS A 277 -30.93 5.32 2.14
N VAL A 278 -30.70 6.62 2.29
CA VAL A 278 -31.65 7.65 1.88
C VAL A 278 -31.55 7.97 0.39
N HIS A 279 -30.33 8.05 -0.16
CA HIS A 279 -30.06 8.57 -1.49
C HIS A 279 -29.72 7.49 -2.52
N GLY A 280 -29.69 6.21 -2.12
CA GLY A 280 -29.33 5.11 -3.01
C GLY A 280 -27.88 5.23 -3.48
N PHE A 281 -27.64 5.09 -4.79
CA PHE A 281 -26.31 5.21 -5.39
C PHE A 281 -26.05 6.63 -5.89
N SER A 282 -24.84 7.14 -5.66
CA SER A 282 -24.40 8.44 -6.15
C SER A 282 -22.99 8.36 -6.71
N LYS A 283 -22.72 9.11 -7.78
CA LYS A 283 -21.35 9.31 -8.28
C LYS A 283 -20.58 10.21 -7.33
N VAL A 284 -19.35 9.82 -7.02
CA VAL A 284 -18.49 10.57 -6.10
C VAL A 284 -17.06 10.71 -6.62
N VAL A 285 -16.43 11.80 -6.20
CA VAL A 285 -14.97 11.92 -6.15
C VAL A 285 -14.53 11.74 -4.71
N ILE A 286 -13.51 10.91 -4.50
CA ILE A 286 -12.97 10.56 -3.20
C ILE A 286 -11.52 11.06 -3.16
N GLY A 287 -11.21 11.92 -2.20
CA GLY A 287 -9.82 12.30 -1.90
C GLY A 287 -9.35 11.55 -0.66
N THR A 288 -8.12 11.03 -0.66
CA THR A 288 -7.49 10.52 0.56
C THR A 288 -6.01 10.82 0.60
N GLY A 289 -5.47 11.03 1.79
CA GLY A 289 -4.07 11.33 2.03
C GLY A 289 -3.75 11.35 3.53
N TRP A 290 -2.59 11.90 3.87
CA TRP A 290 -2.04 11.88 5.22
C TRP A 290 -1.71 13.29 5.70
N ASP A 291 -2.19 13.62 6.89
CA ASP A 291 -1.88 14.86 7.59
C ASP A 291 -0.68 14.64 8.53
N PHE A 292 0.37 15.40 8.32
CA PHE A 292 1.61 15.38 9.10
C PHE A 292 1.78 16.60 10.00
N SER A 293 0.80 17.52 10.01
CA SER A 293 0.88 18.79 10.77
C SER A 293 0.69 18.60 12.28
N LEU A 294 0.01 17.52 12.69
CA LEU A 294 -0.27 17.18 14.07
C LEU A 294 0.86 16.34 14.68
N GLN A 295 0.87 16.24 16.02
CA GLN A 295 1.81 15.35 16.74
C GLN A 295 1.60 13.87 16.38
N SER A 296 0.38 13.52 15.93
CA SER A 296 0.01 12.20 15.40
C SER A 296 -0.22 12.28 13.89
N VAL A 297 0.32 11.31 13.14
CA VAL A 297 0.04 11.19 11.70
C VAL A 297 -1.35 10.63 11.50
N GLU A 298 -2.26 11.42 10.91
CA GLU A 298 -3.66 11.04 10.71
C GLU A 298 -3.96 10.86 9.23
N ARG A 299 -4.73 9.82 8.91
CA ARG A 299 -5.30 9.69 7.56
C ARG A 299 -6.51 10.61 7.41
N VAL A 300 -6.53 11.37 6.33
CA VAL A 300 -7.65 12.23 5.96
C VAL A 300 -8.32 11.67 4.71
N MET A 301 -9.65 11.63 4.74
CA MET A 301 -10.47 11.26 3.59
C MET A 301 -11.59 12.29 3.42
N VAL A 302 -11.84 12.67 2.18
CA VAL A 302 -12.90 13.59 1.77
C VAL A 302 -13.68 12.98 0.63
N VAL A 303 -14.94 13.36 0.53
CA VAL A 303 -15.82 12.91 -0.55
C VAL A 303 -16.64 14.08 -1.08
N GLU A 304 -16.75 14.16 -2.39
CA GLU A 304 -17.62 15.09 -3.07
C GLU A 304 -18.63 14.36 -3.96
N PHE A 305 -19.91 14.69 -3.77
CA PHE A 305 -21.01 14.10 -4.51
C PHE A 305 -21.26 14.90 -5.79
N LEU A 306 -21.27 14.20 -6.93
CA LEU A 306 -21.32 14.82 -8.25
C LEU A 306 -22.75 15.10 -8.73
N ASP A 307 -23.72 14.35 -8.20
CA ASP A 307 -25.13 14.36 -8.64
C ASP A 307 -26.10 14.98 -7.62
N SER A 308 -25.64 15.30 -6.40
CA SER A 308 -26.49 15.86 -5.33
C SER A 308 -26.27 17.35 -5.13
N SER A 309 -27.33 18.14 -5.21
CA SER A 309 -27.38 19.54 -4.77
C SER A 309 -27.81 19.69 -3.30
N ASP A 310 -28.21 18.60 -2.66
CA ASP A 310 -28.91 18.62 -1.38
C ASP A 310 -27.95 18.40 -0.20
N LYS A 311 -28.39 18.87 0.98
CA LYS A 311 -27.70 18.63 2.25
C LYS A 311 -27.66 17.12 2.51
N ILE A 312 -26.48 16.53 2.37
CA ILE A 312 -26.24 15.15 2.81
C ILE A 312 -26.22 15.18 4.33
N GLU A 313 -27.25 14.58 4.94
CA GLU A 313 -27.30 14.36 6.38
C GLU A 313 -26.16 13.40 6.79
N THR A 314 -25.73 13.50 8.05
CA THR A 314 -24.69 12.64 8.64
C THR A 314 -25.21 11.20 8.75
N GLU A 315 -25.19 10.44 7.66
CA GLU A 315 -25.54 9.02 7.62
C GLU A 315 -24.33 8.14 7.29
N PRO A 316 -24.31 6.88 7.74
CA PRO A 316 -23.35 5.90 7.28
C PRO A 316 -23.52 5.65 5.78
N VAL A 317 -22.42 5.77 5.04
CA VAL A 317 -22.33 5.50 3.61
C VAL A 317 -21.31 4.40 3.36
N LYS A 318 -21.56 3.55 2.37
CA LYS A 318 -20.50 2.74 1.77
C LYS A 318 -19.88 3.57 0.65
N LEU A 319 -18.55 3.67 0.62
CA LEU A 319 -17.78 4.29 -0.45
C LEU A 319 -17.02 3.20 -1.20
N LEU A 320 -17.07 3.23 -2.53
CA LEU A 320 -16.30 2.33 -3.39
C LEU A 320 -15.49 3.15 -4.37
N ALA A 321 -14.17 3.18 -4.19
CA ALA A 321 -13.26 3.76 -5.16
C ALA A 321 -12.86 2.71 -6.20
N ILE A 322 -13.00 3.03 -7.49
CA ILE A 322 -12.77 2.09 -8.62
C ILE A 322 -11.86 2.67 -9.70
N GLY A 323 -11.55 3.96 -9.61
CA GLY A 323 -10.66 4.62 -10.54
C GLY A 323 -9.79 5.65 -9.83
N TYR A 324 -8.52 5.72 -10.20
CA TYR A 324 -7.57 6.70 -9.72
C TYR A 324 -7.39 7.80 -10.78
N ILE A 325 -7.69 9.04 -10.41
CA ILE A 325 -7.60 10.20 -11.31
C ILE A 325 -6.16 10.72 -11.28
N ARG A 326 -5.69 11.17 -10.11
CA ARG A 326 -4.38 11.83 -9.99
C ARG A 326 -3.81 11.77 -8.57
N LYS A 327 -2.51 12.02 -8.49
CA LYS A 327 -1.80 12.21 -7.22
C LYS A 327 -2.21 13.54 -6.58
N LEU A 328 -1.99 13.64 -5.27
CA LEU A 328 -2.21 14.89 -4.56
C LEU A 328 -1.20 15.95 -5.02
N ARG A 329 -1.64 17.20 -4.99
CA ARG A 329 -0.76 18.35 -5.27
C ARG A 329 0.17 18.55 -4.09
N SER A 330 1.40 18.99 -4.36
CA SER A 330 2.38 19.29 -3.32
C SER A 330 2.00 20.58 -2.60
N THR A 331 1.31 20.46 -1.46
CA THR A 331 0.94 21.58 -0.58
C THR A 331 1.17 21.17 0.87
N ASP A 332 1.51 22.13 1.73
CA ASP A 332 1.68 21.88 3.17
C ASP A 332 0.33 21.65 3.88
N ASP A 333 -0.77 22.09 3.27
CA ASP A 333 -2.14 21.87 3.73
C ASP A 333 -2.76 20.65 3.02
N ILE A 334 -3.08 19.61 3.79
CA ILE A 334 -3.68 18.38 3.28
C ILE A 334 -5.08 18.59 2.69
N LEU A 335 -5.90 19.49 3.26
CA LEU A 335 -7.24 19.77 2.74
C LEU A 335 -7.15 20.50 1.40
N GLN A 336 -6.16 21.37 1.23
CA GLN A 336 -5.88 21.98 -0.06
C GLN A 336 -5.40 20.94 -1.09
N ALA A 337 -4.53 20.01 -0.68
CA ALA A 337 -4.04 18.93 -1.53
C ALA A 337 -5.18 18.02 -2.04
N LEU A 338 -6.17 17.79 -1.17
CA LEU A 338 -7.37 17.00 -1.39
C LEU A 338 -8.51 17.73 -2.09
N SER A 339 -8.35 19.03 -2.37
CA SER A 339 -9.37 19.79 -3.10
C SER A 339 -9.65 19.17 -4.46
N VAL A 340 -10.95 19.00 -4.74
CA VAL A 340 -11.46 18.45 -5.99
C VAL A 340 -11.71 19.60 -6.96
N THR A 341 -11.02 19.56 -8.09
CA THR A 341 -11.10 20.59 -9.12
C THR A 341 -12.22 20.34 -10.12
N GLU A 342 -12.55 21.35 -10.94
CA GLU A 342 -13.51 21.20 -12.04
C GLU A 342 -13.06 20.13 -13.06
N GLU A 343 -11.76 20.01 -13.30
CA GLU A 343 -11.20 18.96 -14.15
C GLU A 343 -11.44 17.56 -13.56
N ASP A 344 -11.18 17.38 -12.25
CA ASP A 344 -11.44 16.10 -11.56
C ASP A 344 -12.92 15.70 -11.66
N ARG A 345 -13.83 16.66 -11.54
CA ARG A 345 -15.29 16.44 -11.65
C ARG A 345 -15.70 16.06 -13.06
N SER A 346 -15.18 16.76 -14.06
CA SER A 346 -15.45 16.45 -15.47
C SER A 346 -15.00 15.04 -15.80
N ILE A 347 -13.73 14.71 -15.48
CA ILE A 347 -13.15 13.38 -15.67
C ILE A 347 -14.01 12.32 -14.99
N ALA A 348 -14.39 12.54 -13.73
CA ALA A 348 -15.18 11.57 -12.98
C ALA A 348 -16.58 11.36 -13.58
N LYS A 349 -17.28 12.44 -13.96
CA LYS A 349 -18.63 12.36 -14.57
C LYS A 349 -18.61 11.58 -15.89
N ASP A 350 -17.62 11.86 -16.74
CA ASP A 350 -17.48 11.23 -18.04
C ASP A 350 -17.08 9.75 -17.89
N ALA A 351 -16.08 9.46 -17.07
CA ALA A 351 -15.59 8.10 -16.86
C ALA A 351 -16.65 7.20 -16.18
N LEU A 352 -17.35 7.67 -15.15
CA LEU A 352 -18.40 6.90 -14.46
C LEU A 352 -19.61 6.54 -15.35
N GLY A 353 -19.72 7.14 -16.55
CA GLY A 353 -20.70 6.74 -17.57
C GLY A 353 -20.26 5.56 -18.44
N LEU A 354 -18.99 5.14 -18.38
CA LEU A 354 -18.46 4.06 -19.20
C LEU A 354 -18.71 2.68 -18.56
N PRO A 355 -18.95 1.62 -19.35
CA PRO A 355 -19.25 0.28 -18.83
C PRO A 355 -18.27 -0.24 -17.76
N VAL A 356 -16.96 -0.05 -17.99
CA VAL A 356 -15.87 -0.48 -17.09
C VAL A 356 -15.95 0.14 -15.69
N PHE A 357 -16.66 1.26 -15.53
CA PHE A 357 -16.85 1.93 -14.24
C PHE A 357 -18.30 1.87 -13.76
N SER A 358 -19.28 1.86 -14.67
CA SER A 358 -20.71 1.89 -14.34
C SER A 358 -21.25 0.56 -13.84
N GLU A 359 -20.65 -0.57 -14.23
CA GLU A 359 -21.08 -1.90 -13.76
C GLU A 359 -21.04 -2.02 -12.23
N TYR A 360 -20.08 -1.35 -11.58
CA TYR A 360 -19.94 -1.31 -10.12
C TYR A 360 -21.11 -0.63 -9.39
N ALA A 361 -21.95 0.16 -10.09
CA ALA A 361 -23.16 0.75 -9.52
C ALA A 361 -24.30 -0.27 -9.36
N HIS A 362 -24.24 -1.40 -10.07
CA HIS A 362 -25.33 -2.37 -10.17
C HIS A 362 -25.05 -3.69 -9.41
N ASP A 363 -23.84 -3.88 -8.90
CA ASP A 363 -23.31 -5.21 -8.55
C ASP A 363 -23.01 -5.46 -7.05
N LEU A 364 -22.71 -6.72 -6.75
CA LEU A 364 -22.45 -7.41 -5.47
C LEU A 364 -21.45 -6.74 -4.52
N HIS A 365 -20.67 -5.75 -4.97
CA HIS A 365 -19.59 -5.11 -4.21
C HIS A 365 -20.07 -4.20 -3.07
N PHE A 366 -21.35 -3.85 -3.05
CA PHE A 366 -21.98 -3.02 -2.03
C PHE A 366 -22.96 -3.77 -1.11
N ASN A 367 -23.14 -5.08 -1.28
CA ASN A 367 -24.01 -5.89 -0.42
C ASN A 367 -23.34 -6.23 0.90
#